data_AF-A0A379AB48-F1
#
_entry.id   AF-A0A379AB48-F1
#
_cell.length_a   1.000
_cell.length_b   1.000
_cell.length_c   1.000
_cell.angle_alpha   90.00
_cell.angle_beta   90.00
_cell.angle_gamma   90.00
#
_symmetry.space_group_name_H-M   'P 1'
#
loop_
_entity.id
_entity.type
_entity.pdbx_description
1 polymer ?
#
loop_
_entity_poly.entity_id
_entity_poly.type
_entity_poly.pdbx_seq_one_letter_code
_entity_poly.pdbx_strand_id
1 'polypeptide(L)'
;MLRARDLAEAQSTQKTALSKFLDNIIANIPSCVIVEDAITREILLVNDRTQQLFGLSKSLIVNKRPHECMSPELSDYFNNLADVALRSEGMHEREQLLMTASGERILHTRAHRD
;
A
#
# COMPACT_ATOMS: atom_id res chain seq x y z
N MET A 1 4.46 -31.71 -27.11
CA MET A 1 4.90 -31.34 -25.75
C MET A 1 5.77 -30.08 -25.74
N LEU A 2 6.72 -29.88 -26.67
CA LEU A 2 7.61 -28.70 -26.73
C LEU A 2 6.84 -27.35 -26.76
N ARG A 3 5.91 -27.16 -27.70
CA ARG A 3 5.12 -25.92 -27.85
C ARG A 3 4.35 -25.45 -26.62
N ALA A 4 3.84 -26.38 -25.81
CA ALA A 4 3.07 -26.03 -24.61
C ALA A 4 4.00 -25.51 -23.49
N ARG A 5 5.23 -26.05 -23.41
CA ARG A 5 6.24 -25.60 -22.46
C ARG A 5 6.80 -24.23 -22.86
N ASP A 6 7.09 -24.04 -24.14
CA ASP A 6 7.58 -22.76 -24.68
C ASP A 6 6.56 -21.63 -24.45
N LEU A 7 5.26 -21.91 -24.62
CA LEU A 7 4.19 -20.95 -24.36
C LEU A 7 4.06 -20.62 -22.86
N ALA A 8 4.20 -21.62 -21.98
CA ALA A 8 4.17 -21.43 -20.54
C ALA A 8 5.39 -20.64 -20.03
N GLU A 9 6.58 -20.90 -20.55
CA GLU A 9 7.81 -20.15 -20.25
C GLU A 9 7.70 -18.70 -20.72
N ALA A 10 7.16 -18.46 -21.93
CA ALA A 10 6.92 -17.11 -22.44
C ALA A 10 5.90 -16.33 -21.59
N GLN A 11 4.78 -16.96 -21.21
CA GLN A 11 3.79 -16.35 -20.33
C GLN A 11 4.34 -16.05 -18.93
N SER A 12 5.14 -16.96 -18.36
CA SER A 12 5.80 -16.76 -17.07
C SER A 12 6.78 -15.59 -17.11
N THR A 13 7.56 -15.49 -18.19
CA THR A 13 8.50 -14.38 -18.43
C THR A 13 7.76 -13.05 -18.56
N GLN A 14 6.67 -13.01 -19.32
CA GLN A 14 5.86 -11.82 -19.50
C GLN A 14 5.21 -11.36 -18.18
N LYS A 15 4.65 -12.29 -17.39
CA LYS A 15 4.11 -11.99 -16.05
C LYS A 15 5.17 -11.45 -15.11
N THR A 16 6.37 -12.04 -15.13
CA THR A 16 7.50 -11.60 -14.32
C THR A 16 7.95 -10.20 -14.72
N ALA A 17 8.06 -9.92 -16.02
CA ALA A 17 8.44 -8.60 -16.53
C ALA A 17 7.41 -7.53 -16.16
N LEU A 18 6.11 -7.84 -16.27
CA LEU A 18 5.05 -6.92 -15.88
C LEU A 18 5.04 -6.66 -14.36
N SER A 19 5.22 -7.71 -13.55
CA SER A 19 5.29 -7.57 -12.08
C SER A 19 6.46 -6.65 -11.69
N LYS A 20 7.65 -6.88 -12.25
CA LYS A 20 8.83 -6.03 -12.02
C LYS A 20 8.61 -4.58 -12.47
N PHE A 21 7.90 -4.37 -13.57
CA PHE A 21 7.56 -3.03 -14.04
C PHE A 21 6.64 -2.30 -13.07
N LEU A 22 5.57 -2.96 -12.59
CA LEU A 22 4.66 -2.41 -11.60
C LEU A 22 5.37 -2.13 -10.27
N ASP A 23 6.20 -3.05 -9.80
CA ASP A 23 7.02 -2.86 -8.59
C ASP A 23 7.92 -1.62 -8.72
N ASN A 24 8.58 -1.45 -9.88
CA ASN A 24 9.41 -0.29 -10.15
C ASN A 24 8.61 1.01 -10.22
N ILE A 25 7.42 1.03 -10.84
CA ILE A 25 6.57 2.22 -10.86
C ILE A 25 6.20 2.60 -9.44
N ILE A 26 5.66 1.65 -8.67
CA ILE A 26 5.16 1.90 -7.32
C ILE A 26 6.28 2.36 -6.39
N ALA A 27 7.47 1.77 -6.51
CA ALA A 27 8.66 2.18 -5.74
C ALA A 27 9.12 3.60 -6.07
N ASN A 28 8.95 4.06 -7.31
CA ASN A 28 9.37 5.40 -7.75
C ASN A 28 8.29 6.49 -7.55
N ILE A 29 7.08 6.15 -7.09
CA ILE A 29 6.07 7.15 -6.75
C ILE A 29 6.60 7.98 -5.55
N PRO A 30 6.65 9.32 -5.67
CA PRO A 30 7.22 10.19 -4.62
C PRO A 30 6.32 10.29 -3.38
N SER A 31 5.05 9.89 -3.49
CA SER A 31 4.08 9.82 -2.41
C SER A 31 4.07 8.44 -1.74
N CYS A 32 3.57 8.38 -0.51
CA CYS A 32 3.28 7.10 0.15
C CYS A 32 2.14 6.38 -0.58
N VAL A 33 2.28 5.08 -0.76
CA VAL A 33 1.27 4.20 -1.35
C VAL A 33 1.03 3.03 -0.41
N ILE A 34 -0.24 2.77 -0.11
CA ILE A 34 -0.71 1.66 0.72
C ILE A 34 -1.90 1.04 0.00
N VAL A 35 -1.90 -0.29 -0.08
CA VAL A 35 -3.06 -1.08 -0.52
C VAL A 35 -3.48 -1.96 0.64
N GLU A 36 -4.75 -1.94 0.96
CA GLU A 36 -5.35 -2.73 2.04
C GLU A 36 -6.42 -3.66 1.47
N ASP A 37 -6.57 -4.84 2.09
CA ASP A 37 -7.74 -5.68 1.85
C ASP A 37 -8.99 -5.02 2.47
N ALA A 38 -10.03 -4.85 1.64
CA ALA A 38 -11.26 -4.18 2.05
C ALA A 38 -12.04 -4.91 3.16
N ILE A 39 -11.81 -6.21 3.35
CA ILE A 39 -12.52 -7.06 4.32
C ILE A 39 -11.65 -7.26 5.57
N THR A 40 -10.41 -7.71 5.40
CA THR A 40 -9.54 -8.08 6.53
C THR A 40 -8.79 -6.90 7.13
N ARG A 41 -8.72 -5.76 6.42
CA ARG A 41 -7.88 -4.59 6.73
C ARG A 41 -6.38 -4.90 6.76
N GLU A 42 -5.95 -5.99 6.15
CA GLU A 42 -4.54 -6.32 6.05
C GLU A 42 -3.87 -5.48 4.97
N ILE A 43 -2.68 -4.99 5.26
CA ILE A 43 -1.88 -4.23 4.30
C ILE A 43 -1.29 -5.22 3.29
N LEU A 44 -1.72 -5.12 2.05
CA LEU A 44 -1.29 -5.98 0.95
C LEU A 44 -0.02 -5.45 0.27
N LEU A 45 0.11 -4.13 0.19
CA LEU A 45 1.24 -3.48 -0.48
C LEU A 45 1.59 -2.16 0.19
N VAL A 46 2.90 -1.89 0.25
CA VAL A 46 3.47 -0.59 0.58
C VAL A 46 4.65 -0.29 -0.34
N ASN A 47 4.87 0.99 -0.64
CA ASN A 47 6.09 1.44 -1.33
C ASN A 47 7.18 1.88 -0.34
N ASP A 48 8.35 2.25 -0.87
CA ASP A 48 9.50 2.68 -0.07
C ASP A 48 9.24 3.98 0.69
N ARG A 49 8.39 4.86 0.16
CA ARG A 49 7.98 6.09 0.85
C ARG A 49 7.14 5.79 2.09
N THR A 50 6.21 4.85 2.01
CA THR A 50 5.44 4.40 3.17
C THR A 50 6.34 3.76 4.24
N GLN A 51 7.30 2.92 3.83
CA GLN A 51 8.27 2.33 4.76
C GLN A 51 9.07 3.41 5.51
N GLN A 52 9.50 4.46 4.80
CA GLN A 52 10.20 5.61 5.40
C GLN A 52 9.29 6.41 6.35
N LEU A 53 8.01 6.58 6.01
CA LEU A 53 7.04 7.27 6.85
C LEU A 53 6.81 6.53 8.18
N PHE A 54 6.66 5.22 8.11
CA PHE A 54 6.43 4.37 9.27
C PHE A 54 7.71 4.02 10.03
N GLY A 55 8.88 4.18 9.40
CA GLY A 55 10.17 3.77 9.97
C GLY A 55 10.30 2.25 10.09
N LEU A 56 9.58 1.49 9.27
CA LEU A 56 9.49 0.03 9.32
C LEU A 56 9.80 -0.59 7.96
N SER A 57 10.39 -1.78 7.98
CA SER A 57 10.58 -2.57 6.77
C SER A 57 9.27 -3.16 6.28
N LYS A 58 9.15 -3.40 4.97
CA LYS A 58 7.99 -4.02 4.33
C LYS A 58 7.53 -5.31 5.03
N SER A 59 8.46 -6.13 5.50
CA SER A 59 8.17 -7.40 6.20
C SER A 59 7.44 -7.23 7.54
N LEU A 60 7.53 -6.06 8.16
CA LEU A 60 6.85 -5.74 9.42
C LEU A 60 5.49 -5.06 9.19
N ILE A 61 5.16 -4.72 7.95
CA ILE A 61 3.95 -3.98 7.59
C ILE A 61 2.99 -4.86 6.76
N VAL A 62 3.51 -5.59 5.76
CA VAL A 62 2.68 -6.40 4.87
C VAL A 62 2.09 -7.60 5.61
N ASN A 63 0.83 -7.93 5.32
CA ASN A 63 0.00 -8.91 6.02
C ASN A 63 -0.25 -8.57 7.50
N LYS A 64 -0.14 -7.29 7.86
CA LYS A 64 -0.52 -6.76 9.17
C LYS A 64 -1.67 -5.80 9.02
N ARG A 65 -2.49 -5.71 10.06
CA ARG A 65 -3.47 -4.64 10.22
C ARG A 65 -2.78 -3.38 10.76
N PRO A 66 -3.32 -2.18 10.48
CA PRO A 66 -2.70 -0.93 10.92
C PRO A 66 -2.29 -0.92 12.41
N HIS A 67 -3.19 -1.32 13.31
CA HIS A 67 -2.92 -1.35 14.76
C HIS A 67 -1.81 -2.31 15.20
N GLU A 68 -1.41 -3.27 14.36
CA GLU A 68 -0.34 -4.21 14.67
C GLU A 68 1.06 -3.67 14.32
N CYS A 69 1.14 -2.65 13.46
CA CYS A 69 2.40 -2.15 12.92
C CYS A 69 2.61 -0.64 13.07
N MET A 70 1.64 0.13 13.54
CA MET A 70 1.81 1.59 13.75
C MET A 70 1.23 2.07 15.08
N SER A 71 1.45 3.35 15.40
CA SER A 71 0.89 3.96 16.60
C SER A 71 -0.64 3.98 16.55
N PRO A 72 -1.32 4.01 17.71
CA PRO A 72 -2.78 4.11 17.75
C PRO A 72 -3.32 5.29 16.94
N GLU A 73 -2.66 6.45 17.03
CA GLU A 73 -3.04 7.66 16.27
C GLU A 73 -3.00 7.44 14.74
N LEU A 74 -1.91 6.85 14.22
CA LEU A 74 -1.79 6.54 12.80
C LEU A 74 -2.78 5.44 12.38
N SER A 75 -2.95 4.41 13.21
CA SER A 75 -3.88 3.32 12.95
C SER A 75 -5.30 3.85 12.83
N ASP A 76 -5.74 4.66 13.79
CA ASP A 76 -7.07 5.27 13.78
C ASP A 76 -7.24 6.20 12.59
N TYR A 77 -6.19 6.95 12.23
CA TYR A 77 -6.20 7.74 11.00
C TYR A 77 -6.49 6.84 9.79
N PHE A 78 -5.66 5.83 9.48
CA PHE A 78 -5.86 5.01 8.28
C PHE A 78 -7.18 4.24 8.30
N ASN A 79 -7.58 3.67 9.44
CA ASN A 79 -8.86 2.97 9.57
C ASN A 79 -10.05 3.89 9.25
N ASN A 80 -10.05 5.12 9.79
CA ASN A 80 -11.12 6.08 9.50
C ASN A 80 -11.15 6.46 8.02
N LEU A 81 -9.99 6.63 7.39
CA LEU A 81 -9.93 6.95 5.96
C LEU A 81 -10.47 5.81 5.10
N ALA A 82 -10.09 4.59 5.47
CA ALA A 82 -10.49 3.38 4.77
C ALA A 82 -11.98 3.06 5.02
N ASP A 83 -12.54 3.41 6.17
CA ASP A 83 -13.99 3.33 6.44
C ASP A 83 -14.78 4.29 5.54
N VAL A 84 -14.29 5.53 5.38
CA VAL A 84 -14.92 6.52 4.49
C VAL A 84 -14.87 6.06 3.03
N ALA A 85 -13.71 5.60 2.57
CA ALA A 85 -13.53 5.10 1.20
C ALA A 85 -14.39 3.87 0.86
N LEU A 86 -14.68 3.01 1.84
CA LEU A 86 -15.57 1.86 1.62
C LEU A 86 -17.05 2.24 1.60
N ARG A 87 -17.45 3.30 2.31
CA ARG A 87 -18.86 3.69 2.47
C ARG A 87 -19.39 4.59 1.36
N SER A 88 -18.53 5.32 0.67
CA SER A 88 -18.97 6.18 -0.43
C SER A 88 -18.10 6.05 -1.66
N GLU A 89 -18.74 6.17 -2.82
CA GLU A 89 -18.05 6.25 -4.10
C GLU A 89 -17.24 7.55 -4.20
N GLY A 90 -16.09 7.50 -4.88
CA GLY A 90 -15.24 8.66 -5.16
C GLY A 90 -13.89 8.64 -4.44
N MET A 91 -13.11 9.70 -4.70
CA MET A 91 -11.80 9.94 -4.08
C MET A 91 -11.99 10.75 -2.80
N HIS A 92 -11.42 10.27 -1.70
CA HIS A 92 -11.49 10.93 -0.40
C HIS A 92 -10.17 11.52 -0.01
N GLU A 93 -10.15 12.80 0.32
CA GLU A 93 -8.94 13.50 0.72
C GLU A 93 -9.02 13.92 2.18
N ARG A 94 -7.92 13.77 2.91
CA ARG A 94 -7.80 14.25 4.29
C ARG A 94 -6.40 14.77 4.56
N GLU A 95 -6.34 15.89 5.27
CA GLU A 95 -5.10 16.48 5.75
C GLU A 95 -5.09 16.52 7.28
N GLN A 96 -4.05 15.97 7.91
CA GLN A 96 -3.93 15.97 9.37
C GLN A 96 -2.46 15.98 9.81
N LEU A 97 -2.18 16.73 10.87
CA LEU A 97 -0.90 16.70 11.58
C LEU A 97 -0.84 15.43 12.44
N LEU A 98 0.19 14.61 12.22
CA LEU A 98 0.34 13.30 12.85
C LEU A 98 1.79 13.08 13.27
N MET A 99 1.98 12.33 14.35
CA MET A 99 3.31 11.87 14.75
C MET A 99 3.72 10.67 13.89
N THR A 100 4.83 10.81 13.15
CA THR A 100 5.42 9.75 12.31
C THR A 100 6.78 9.33 12.87
N ALA A 101 7.38 8.27 12.32
CA ALA A 101 8.74 7.88 12.71
C ALA A 101 9.79 8.97 12.43
N SER A 102 9.51 9.88 11.49
CA SER A 102 10.38 11.02 11.16
C SER A 102 10.04 12.31 11.94
N GLY A 103 9.18 12.21 12.95
CA GLY A 103 8.64 13.33 13.71
C GLY A 103 7.27 13.77 13.19
N GLU A 104 6.84 14.94 13.64
CA GLU A 104 5.53 15.50 13.30
C GLU A 104 5.47 15.91 11.82
N ARG A 105 4.41 15.47 11.13
CA ARG A 105 4.20 15.70 9.70
C ARG A 105 2.73 15.94 9.42
N ILE A 106 2.44 16.83 8.47
CA ILE A 106 1.11 16.94 7.89
C ILE A 106 0.99 15.88 6.79
N LEU A 107 0.05 14.94 6.95
CA LEU A 107 -0.26 13.93 5.95
C LEU A 107 -1.47 14.35 5.15
N HIS A 108 -1.23 14.67 3.88
CA HIS A 108 -2.27 14.80 2.86
C HIS A 108 -2.47 13.43 2.20
N THR A 109 -3.56 12.75 2.55
CA THR A 109 -3.84 11.38 2.13
C THR A 109 -5.07 11.34 1.25
N ARG A 110 -4.97 10.58 0.16
CA ARG A 110 -6.09 10.29 -0.74
C ARG A 110 -6.40 8.82 -0.71
N ALA A 111 -7.66 8.46 -0.51
CA ALA A 111 -8.12 7.07 -0.49
C ALA A 111 -9.28 6.88 -1.46
N HIS A 112 -9.26 5.73 -2.11
CA HIS A 112 -10.28 5.28 -3.04
C HIS A 112 -10.44 3.77 -2.91
N ARG A 113 -11.63 3.28 -3.28
CA ARG A 113 -11.90 1.85 -3.41
C ARG A 113 -11.83 1.50 -4.90
N ASP A 114 -10.90 0.63 -5.27
CA ASP A 114 -10.81 0.03 -6.61
C ASP A 114 -11.97 -0.94 -6.92
#